data_AF-A0A2G9TL27-F1
#
_entry.id   AF-A0A2G9TL27-F1
#
_cell.length_a   1.000
_cell.length_b   1.000
_cell.length_c   1.000
_cell.angle_alpha   90.00
_cell.angle_beta   90.00
_cell.angle_gamma   90.00
#
_symmetry.space_group_name_H-M   'P 1'
#
loop_
_entity.id
_entity.type
_entity.pdbx_description
1 polymer ?
#
loop_
_entity_poly.entity_id
_entity_poly.type
_entity_poly.pdbx_seq_one_letter_code
_entity_poly.pdbx_strand_id
1 'polypeptide(L)'
;MTSVFESVGDYHAAARISQERAPPSHAINRGILAEGVGSFLSGLLGPAVGMTTHTENIGVIGVTRVASRWTMVVAGLLLILLGVCTKIGAILSTVPDPLVGGILASSMAMVVGVAVSNLQT
;
A
#
# COMPACT_ATOMS: atom_id res chain seq x y z
N MET A 1 -7.35 13.71 -0.65
CA MET A 1 -6.80 14.46 -1.82
C MET A 1 -5.30 14.28 -1.93
N THR A 2 -4.54 14.37 -0.83
CA THR A 2 -3.09 14.07 -0.79
C THR A 2 -2.76 12.63 -1.23
N SER A 3 -3.57 11.65 -0.83
CA SER A 3 -3.39 10.23 -1.19
C SER A 3 -3.38 9.95 -2.70
N VAL A 4 -4.12 10.72 -3.51
CA VAL A 4 -4.15 10.51 -4.97
C VAL A 4 -2.81 10.91 -5.60
N PHE A 5 -2.20 12.00 -5.13
CA PHE A 5 -0.88 12.43 -5.61
C PHE A 5 0.20 11.42 -5.20
N GLU A 6 0.10 10.88 -4.00
CA GLU A 6 0.98 9.83 -3.49
C GLU A 6 0.83 8.54 -4.33
N SER A 7 -0.39 8.03 -4.51
CA SER A 7 -0.67 6.83 -5.32
C SER A 7 -0.17 6.96 -6.76
N VAL A 8 -0.28 8.13 -7.38
CA VAL A 8 0.26 8.35 -8.72
C VAL A 8 1.79 8.21 -8.73
N GLY A 9 2.49 8.78 -7.75
CA GLY A 9 3.94 8.61 -7.60
C GLY A 9 4.33 7.14 -7.39
N ASP A 10 3.56 6.44 -6.55
CA ASP A 10 3.72 5.03 -6.26
C ASP A 10 3.51 4.14 -7.50
N TYR A 11 2.52 4.41 -8.35
CA TYR A 11 2.34 3.66 -9.60
C TYR A 11 3.56 3.79 -10.53
N HIS A 12 4.17 4.98 -10.60
CA HIS A 12 5.36 5.19 -11.40
C HIS A 12 6.60 4.52 -10.79
N ALA A 13 6.74 4.57 -9.46
CA ALA A 13 7.82 3.88 -8.74
C ALA A 13 7.70 2.36 -8.88
N ALA A 14 6.49 1.82 -8.74
CA ALA A 14 6.20 0.39 -8.92
C ALA A 14 6.51 -0.08 -10.35
N ALA A 15 6.14 0.68 -11.37
CA ALA A 15 6.47 0.37 -12.77
C ALA A 15 7.99 0.35 -13.01
N ARG A 16 8.73 1.33 -12.47
CA ARG A 16 10.20 1.38 -12.56
C ARG A 16 10.86 0.18 -11.90
N ILE A 17 10.44 -0.16 -10.68
CA ILE A 17 11.00 -1.27 -9.92
C ILE A 17 10.66 -2.61 -10.57
N SER A 18 9.49 -2.72 -11.18
CA SER A 18 9.05 -3.92 -11.91
C SER A 18 9.67 -4.03 -13.31
N GLN A 19 10.50 -3.07 -13.73
CA GLN A 19 11.09 -2.98 -15.08
C GLN A 19 10.04 -3.00 -16.20
N GLU A 20 8.86 -2.46 -15.92
CA GLU A 20 7.72 -2.44 -16.83
C GLU A 20 7.52 -1.04 -17.40
N ARG A 21 6.81 -0.93 -18.53
CA ARG A 21 6.51 0.38 -19.13
C ARG A 21 5.71 1.27 -18.17
N ALA A 22 5.95 2.57 -18.23
CA ALA A 22 5.19 3.55 -17.46
C ALA A 22 3.66 3.33 -17.63
N PRO A 23 2.89 3.38 -16.53
CA PRO A 23 1.48 3.03 -16.56
C PRO A 23 0.70 4.01 -17.46
N PRO A 24 -0.10 3.52 -18.42
CA PRO A 24 -0.90 4.42 -19.25
C PRO A 24 -1.95 5.15 -18.40
N SER A 25 -2.36 6.36 -18.81
CA SER A 25 -3.31 7.19 -18.04
C SER A 25 -4.64 6.47 -17.73
N HIS A 26 -5.06 5.56 -18.60
CA HIS A 26 -6.19 4.66 -18.39
C HIS A 26 -6.02 3.73 -17.17
N ALA A 27 -4.82 3.18 -16.97
CA ALA A 27 -4.52 2.27 -15.87
C ALA A 27 -4.45 3.02 -14.54
N ILE A 28 -3.88 4.23 -14.54
CA ILE A 28 -3.86 5.13 -13.37
C ILE A 28 -5.30 5.48 -12.96
N ASN A 29 -6.15 5.87 -13.91
CA ASN A 29 -7.55 6.20 -13.60
C ASN A 29 -8.31 4.99 -13.04
N ARG A 30 -8.05 3.77 -13.55
CA ARG A 30 -8.62 2.54 -12.99
C ARG A 30 -8.11 2.22 -11.59
N GLY A 31 -6.83 2.46 -11.32
CA GLY A 31 -6.23 2.28 -9.99
C GLY A 31 -6.86 3.22 -8.95
N ILE A 32 -6.95 4.51 -9.28
CA ILE A 32 -7.59 5.51 -8.41
C ILE A 32 -9.07 5.19 -8.18
N LEU A 33 -9.78 4.72 -9.22
CA LEU A 33 -11.18 4.33 -9.07
C LEU A 33 -11.33 3.10 -8.17
N ALA A 34 -10.42 2.13 -8.26
CA ALA A 34 -10.38 0.99 -7.33
C ALA A 34 -10.09 1.42 -5.89
N GLU A 35 -9.17 2.36 -5.66
CA GLU A 35 -8.91 2.95 -4.33
C GLU A 35 -10.15 3.68 -3.78
N GLY A 36 -10.86 4.43 -4.62
CA GLY A 36 -12.09 5.13 -4.24
C GLY A 36 -13.23 4.17 -3.89
N VAL A 37 -13.48 3.16 -4.74
CA VAL A 37 -14.48 2.11 -4.47
C VAL A 37 -14.11 1.34 -3.20
N GLY A 38 -12.82 1.02 -3.05
CA GLY A 38 -12.32 0.39 -1.85
C GLY A 38 -12.58 1.23 -0.60
N SER A 39 -12.19 2.50 -0.63
CA SER A 39 -12.42 3.44 0.49
C SER A 39 -13.91 3.55 0.84
N PHE A 40 -14.78 3.54 -0.16
CA PHE A 40 -16.23 3.54 0.04
C PHE A 40 -16.70 2.26 0.74
N LEU A 41 -16.23 1.08 0.30
CA LEU A 41 -16.54 -0.20 0.95
C LEU A 41 -15.99 -0.27 2.37
N SER A 42 -14.79 0.27 2.63
CA SER A 42 -14.21 0.40 3.98
C SER A 42 -15.07 1.29 4.89
N GLY A 43 -15.63 2.37 4.34
CA GLY A 43 -16.63 3.21 5.01
C GLY A 43 -17.89 2.43 5.40
N LEU A 44 -18.42 1.62 4.48
CA LEU A 44 -19.64 0.84 4.71
C LEU A 44 -19.43 -0.34 5.68
N LEU A 45 -18.29 -1.02 5.61
CA LEU A 45 -18.00 -2.24 6.37
C LEU A 45 -17.48 -1.97 7.79
N GLY A 46 -17.28 -0.70 8.18
CA GLY A 46 -17.02 -0.31 9.56
C GLY A 46 -15.64 0.31 9.87
N PRO A 47 -14.53 -0.04 9.19
CA PRO A 47 -13.23 0.58 9.48
C PRO A 47 -13.20 2.09 9.23
N ALA A 48 -13.98 2.57 8.24
CA ALA A 48 -14.03 3.98 7.84
C ALA A 48 -12.65 4.62 7.57
N VAL A 49 -11.68 3.81 7.14
CA VAL A 49 -10.33 4.25 6.75
C VAL A 49 -10.24 4.28 5.22
N GLY A 50 -9.64 5.34 4.67
CA GLY A 50 -9.36 5.44 3.24
C GLY A 50 -8.32 4.40 2.81
N MET A 51 -8.58 3.71 1.70
CA MET A 51 -7.63 2.78 1.10
C MET A 51 -6.77 3.51 0.06
N THR A 52 -5.47 3.30 0.14
CA THR A 52 -4.46 3.91 -0.73
C THR A 52 -3.42 2.86 -1.12
N THR A 53 -2.64 3.13 -2.17
CA THR A 53 -1.45 2.34 -2.46
C THR A 53 -0.39 2.61 -1.40
N HIS A 54 0.28 1.55 -0.94
CA HIS A 54 1.33 1.64 0.07
C HIS A 54 2.72 1.54 -0.57
N THR A 55 3.52 2.59 -0.37
CA THR A 55 4.92 2.67 -0.78
C THR A 55 5.77 1.51 -0.22
N GLU A 56 5.38 0.95 0.93
CA GLU A 56 6.07 -0.18 1.56
C GLU A 56 6.10 -1.42 0.67
N ASN A 57 4.98 -1.70 0.00
CA ASN A 57 4.88 -2.83 -0.92
C ASN A 57 5.83 -2.68 -2.10
N ILE A 58 6.07 -1.44 -2.55
CA ILE A 58 6.98 -1.13 -3.64
C ILE A 58 8.43 -1.45 -3.25
N GLY A 59 8.85 -1.10 -2.02
CA GLY A 59 10.18 -1.47 -1.54
C GLY A 59 10.34 -2.98 -1.35
N VAL A 60 9.30 -3.69 -0.90
CA VAL A 60 9.33 -5.16 -0.83
C VAL A 60 9.52 -5.78 -2.21
N ILE A 61 8.84 -5.27 -3.25
CA ILE A 61 9.05 -5.72 -4.62
C ILE A 61 10.49 -5.42 -5.08
N GLY A 62 11.05 -4.27 -4.70
CA GLY A 62 12.44 -3.91 -5.02
C GLY A 62 13.47 -4.87 -4.42
N VAL A 63 13.24 -5.34 -3.19
CA VAL A 63 14.13 -6.30 -2.51
C VAL A 63 13.92 -7.73 -3.02
N THR A 64 12.66 -8.17 -3.12
CA THR A 64 12.32 -9.55 -3.50
C THR A 64 12.42 -9.82 -4.99
N ARG A 65 12.37 -8.76 -5.82
CA ARG A 65 12.29 -8.81 -7.29
C ARG A 65 11.09 -9.62 -7.82
N VAL A 66 10.05 -9.78 -7.01
CA VAL A 66 8.81 -10.48 -7.39
C VAL A 66 7.68 -9.48 -7.56
N ALA A 67 7.43 -9.06 -8.80
CA ALA A 67 6.34 -8.15 -9.16
C ALA A 67 5.07 -8.87 -9.66
N SER A 68 4.85 -10.13 -9.26
CA SER A 68 3.74 -10.95 -9.77
C SER A 68 2.40 -10.51 -9.19
N ARG A 69 1.40 -10.32 -10.07
CA ARG A 69 0.01 -10.02 -9.67
C ARG A 69 -0.60 -11.05 -8.72
N TRP A 70 -0.21 -12.32 -8.86
CA TRP A 70 -0.73 -13.42 -8.03
C TRP A 70 -0.27 -13.29 -6.58
N THR A 71 0.95 -12.81 -6.35
CA THR A 71 1.47 -12.55 -5.01
C THR A 71 0.58 -11.54 -4.28
N MET A 72 0.14 -10.48 -4.98
CA MET A 72 -0.71 -9.45 -4.40
C MET A 72 -2.13 -9.97 -4.07
N VAL A 73 -2.70 -10.81 -4.94
CA VAL A 73 -4.01 -11.44 -4.70
C VAL A 73 -3.95 -12.40 -3.51
N VAL A 74 -2.93 -13.25 -3.44
CA VAL A 74 -2.74 -14.19 -2.33
C VAL A 74 -2.51 -13.45 -1.02
N ALA A 75 -1.71 -12.38 -1.02
CA ALA A 75 -1.52 -11.52 0.15
C ALA A 75 -2.86 -10.90 0.62
N GLY A 76 -3.67 -10.37 -0.30
CA GLY A 76 -4.99 -9.82 0.03
C GLY A 76 -5.93 -10.86 0.63
N LEU A 77 -5.99 -12.07 0.07
CA LEU A 77 -6.79 -13.17 0.61
C LEU A 77 -6.32 -13.59 2.01
N LEU A 78 -5.01 -13.66 2.23
CA LEU A 78 -4.43 -13.93 3.55
C LEU A 78 -4.82 -12.85 4.56
N LEU A 79 -4.75 -11.57 4.20
CA LEU A 79 -5.14 -10.46 5.08
C LEU A 79 -6.63 -10.53 5.44
N ILE A 80 -7.51 -10.88 4.50
CA ILE A 80 -8.94 -11.09 4.78
C ILE A 80 -9.12 -12.24 5.79
N LEU A 81 -8.44 -13.38 5.57
CA LEU A 81 -8.52 -14.53 6.48
C LEU A 81 -8.01 -14.19 7.89
N LEU A 82 -6.89 -13.45 7.98
CA LEU A 82 -6.33 -12.99 9.25
C LEU A 82 -7.26 -11.98 9.94
N GLY A 83 -7.91 -11.10 9.18
CA GLY A 83 -8.87 -10.13 9.70
C GLY A 83 -10.13 -10.76 10.29
N VAL A 84 -10.60 -11.88 9.72
CA VAL A 84 -11.73 -12.66 10.30
C VAL A 84 -11.31 -13.34 11.60
N CYS A 85 -10.02 -13.65 11.79
CA CYS A 85 -9.49 -14.26 13.00
C CYS A 85 -9.29 -13.24 14.13
N THR A 86 -10.35 -12.94 14.88
CA THR A 86 -10.33 -11.97 16.00
C THR A 86 -9.28 -12.24 17.08
N LYS A 87 -8.85 -13.50 17.26
CA LYS A 87 -7.76 -13.86 18.19
C LYS A 87 -6.42 -13.21 17.83
N ILE A 88 -6.15 -13.03 16.54
CA ILE A 88 -4.92 -12.39 16.07
C ILE A 88 -5.00 -10.88 16.36
N GLY A 89 -6.17 -10.27 16.14
CA GLY A 89 -6.43 -8.89 16.54
C GLY A 89 -6.22 -8.65 18.05
N ALA A 90 -6.62 -9.59 18.90
CA ALA A 90 -6.38 -9.49 20.35
C ALA A 90 -4.88 -9.48 20.69
N ILE A 91 -4.07 -10.34 20.04
CA ILE A 91 -2.61 -10.33 20.23
C ILE A 91 -2.01 -9.00 19.76
N LEU A 92 -2.45 -8.48 18.61
CA LEU A 92 -1.98 -7.19 18.09
C LEU A 92 -2.30 -6.02 19.04
N SER A 93 -3.41 -6.09 19.79
CA SER A 93 -3.74 -5.07 20.80
C SER A 93 -2.83 -5.06 22.02
N THR A 94 -2.02 -6.10 22.23
CA THR A 94 -1.03 -6.15 23.31
C THR A 94 0.29 -5.45 22.96
N VAL A 95 0.45 -5.00 21.71
CA VAL A 95 1.66 -4.33 21.24
C VAL A 95 1.80 -2.96 21.92
N PRO A 96 2.95 -2.66 22.55
CA PRO A 96 3.22 -1.36 23.16
C PRO A 96 3.11 -0.17 22.19
N ASP A 97 2.53 0.93 22.65
CA ASP A 97 2.43 2.18 21.89
C ASP A 97 3.78 2.70 21.33
N PRO A 98 4.92 2.60 22.05
CA PRO A 98 6.21 3.01 21.50
C PRO A 98 6.63 2.24 20.25
N LEU A 99 6.25 0.97 20.13
CA LEU A 99 6.54 0.16 18.94
C LEU A 99 5.66 0.57 17.77
N VAL A 100 4.39 0.88 18.02
CA VAL A 100 3.47 1.41 17.00
C VAL A 100 4.01 2.73 16.45
N GLY A 101 4.48 3.63 17.31
CA GLY A 101 5.12 4.89 16.89
C GLY A 101 6.37 4.68 16.04
N GLY A 102 7.21 3.69 16.38
CA GLY A 102 8.39 3.33 15.59
C GLY A 102 8.05 2.81 14.19
N ILE A 103 7.01 1.97 14.08
CA ILE A 103 6.53 1.46 12.80
C ILE A 103 6.02 2.62 11.93
N LEU A 104 5.17 3.50 12.48
CA LEU A 104 4.68 4.67 11.75
C LEU A 104 5.81 5.60 11.29
N ALA A 105 6.82 5.84 12.13
CA ALA A 105 7.98 6.63 11.75
C ALA A 105 8.76 5.99 10.60
N SER A 106 8.90 4.66 10.60
CA SER A 106 9.56 3.93 9.51
C SER A 106 8.79 4.02 8.19
N SER A 107 7.46 3.93 8.23
CA SER A 107 6.59 4.10 7.06
C SER A 107 6.74 5.50 6.46
N MET A 108 6.74 6.54 7.31
CA MET A 108 6.95 7.93 6.86
C MET A 108 8.33 8.13 6.24
N ALA A 109 9.39 7.55 6.83
CA ALA A 109 10.73 7.62 6.27
C ALA A 109 10.81 6.97 4.88
N MET A 110 10.07 5.89 4.65
CA MET A 110 10.01 5.21 3.37
C MET A 110 9.28 6.03 2.30
N VAL A 111 8.17 6.68 2.65
CA VAL A 111 7.46 7.62 1.77
C VAL A 111 8.39 8.76 1.34
N VAL A 112 9.16 9.33 2.27
CA VAL A 112 10.18 10.34 1.96
C VAL A 112 11.27 9.78 1.05
N GLY A 113 11.74 8.56 1.31
CA GLY A 113 12.73 7.89 0.46
C GLY A 113 12.26 7.72 -0.99
N VAL A 114 11.01 7.31 -1.18
CA VAL A 114 10.42 7.21 -2.52
C VAL A 114 10.21 8.58 -3.16
N ALA A 115 9.81 9.60 -2.39
CA ALA A 115 9.74 10.97 -2.89
C ALA A 115 11.11 11.47 -3.43
N VAL A 116 12.19 11.23 -2.68
CA VAL A 116 13.56 11.57 -3.12
C VAL A 116 13.96 10.77 -4.35
N SER A 117 13.64 9.48 -4.42
CA SER A 117 13.97 8.65 -5.58
C SER A 117 13.29 9.13 -6.88
N ASN A 118 12.09 9.70 -6.77
CA ASN A 118 11.39 10.29 -7.91
C ASN A 118 12.06 11.59 -8.40
N LEU A 119 12.71 12.35 -7.52
CA LEU A 119 13.45 13.57 -7.88
C LEU A 119 14.81 13.30 -8.55
N GLN A 120 15.36 12.11 -8.36
CA GLN A 120 16.65 11.70 -8.94
C GLN A 120 16.54 11.22 -10.40
N THR A 121 15.36 11.35 -11.02
CA THR A 121 15.16 11.09 -12.45
C THR A 121 14.76 12.33 -13.20
#